data_AF-A0AA42BTV5-F1
#
_entry.id   AF-A0AA42BTV5-F1
#
_cell.length_a   1.000
_cell.length_b   1.000
_cell.length_c   1.000
_cell.angle_alpha   90.00
_cell.angle_beta   90.00
_cell.angle_gamma   90.00
#
_symmetry.space_group_name_H-M   'P 1'
#
loop_
_entity.id
_entity.type
_entity.pdbx_description
1 polymer ?
#
loop_
_entity_poly.entity_id
_entity_poly.type
_entity_poly.pdbx_seq_one_letter_code
_entity_poly.pdbx_strand_id
1 'polypeptide(L)' 'MVTKSYFLSELEREQYEQQLLLAEQSCKAEELLALDDEELLQLYKEIIGKQSLVS' A
#
# COMPACT_ATOMS: atom_id res chain seq x y z
N MET A 1 13.79 1.95 21.87
CA MET A 1 13.31 2.28 20.51
C MET A 1 11.94 1.65 20.37
N VAL A 2 10.89 2.45 20.18
CA VAL A 2 9.55 1.91 19.93
C VAL A 2 9.47 1.66 18.43
N THR A 3 9.74 0.43 18.00
CA THR A 3 9.32 -0.03 16.67
C THR A 3 7.81 0.01 16.68
N LYS A 4 7.23 1.05 16.07
CA LYS A 4 5.80 1.10 15.80
C LYS A 4 5.54 0.03 14.75
N SER A 5 5.24 -1.19 15.19
CA SER A 5 4.71 -2.22 14.31
C SER A 5 3.37 -1.72 13.80
N TYR A 6 3.32 -1.34 12.53
CA TYR A 6 2.10 -0.95 11.87
C TYR A 6 1.39 -2.23 11.44
N PHE A 7 0.27 -2.53 12.09
CA PHE A 7 -0.59 -3.64 11.71
C PHE A 7 -1.81 -3.05 11.03
N LEU A 8 -2.02 -3.43 9.78
CA LEU A 8 -3.24 -3.12 9.07
C LEU A 8 -4.30 -4.14 9.47
N SER A 9 -5.55 -3.69 9.63
CA SER A 9 -6.65 -4.64 9.63
C SER A 9 -6.77 -5.30 8.26
N GLU A 10 -7.30 -6.53 8.20
CA GLU A 10 -7.53 -7.24 6.93
C GLU A 10 -8.31 -6.39 5.93
N LEU A 11 -9.28 -5.60 6.41
CA LEU A 11 -10.06 -4.68 5.60
C LEU A 11 -9.23 -3.52 5.04
N GLU A 12 -8.40 -2.88 5.86
CA GLU A 12 -7.51 -1.81 5.41
C GLU A 12 -6.48 -2.33 4.41
N ARG A 13 -5.95 -3.53 4.65
CA ARG A 13 -4.99 -4.18 3.77
C ARG A 13 -5.63 -4.46 2.40
N GLU A 14 -6.81 -5.05 2.37
CA GLU A 14 -7.56 -5.30 1.14
C GLU A 14 -7.84 -4.00 0.37
N GLN A 15 -8.21 -2.92 1.07
CA GLN A 15 -8.42 -1.61 0.44
C GLN A 15 -7.13 -1.06 -0.19
N TYR A 16 -6.00 -1.15 0.50
CA TYR A 16 -4.73 -0.68 -0.02
C TYR A 16 -4.25 -1.52 -1.22
N GLU A 17 -4.37 -2.84 -1.15
CA GLU A 17 -4.05 -3.75 -2.25
C GLU A 17 -4.89 -3.42 -3.49
N GLN A 18 -6.21 -3.24 -3.34
CA GLN A 18 -7.09 -2.88 -4.45
C GLN A 18 -6.75 -1.51 -5.06
N GLN A 19 -6.49 -0.49 -4.23
CA GLN A 19 -6.13 0.82 -4.75
C GLN A 19 -4.77 0.81 -5.48
N LEU A 20 -3.80 0.05 -4.97
CA LEU A 20 -2.51 -0.14 -5.63
C LEU A 20 -2.65 -0.88 -6.97
N LEU A 21 -3.45 -1.94 -7.02
CA LEU A 21 -3.79 -2.65 -8.26
C LEU A 21 -4.47 -1.75 -9.30
N LEU A 22 -5.32 -0.82 -8.85
CA LEU A 22 -6.00 0.13 -9.74
C LEU A 22 -5.08 1.27 -10.19
N ALA A 23 -4.19 1.76 -9.33
CA ALA A 23 -3.31 2.89 -9.60
C ALA A 23 -2.05 2.47 -10.40
N GLU A 24 -1.50 1.30 -10.11
CA GLU A 24 -0.26 0.79 -10.69
C GLU A 24 -0.56 -0.42 -11.57
N GLN A 25 -0.89 -0.18 -12.85
CA GLN A 25 -1.17 -1.25 -13.84
C GLN A 25 -0.02 -2.25 -14.01
N SER A 26 1.17 -1.92 -13.50
CA SER A 26 2.40 -2.69 -13.59
C SER A 26 2.59 -3.68 -12.43
N CYS A 27 1.94 -3.46 -11.29
CA CYS A 27 2.14 -4.27 -10.09
C CYS A 27 1.15 -5.44 -10.09
N LYS A 28 1.64 -6.68 -10.02
CA LYS A 28 0.75 -7.84 -10.01
C LYS A 28 0.16 -8.04 -8.63
N ALA A 29 -1.09 -8.51 -8.55
CA ALA A 29 -1.76 -8.83 -7.29
C ALA A 29 -0.93 -9.76 -6.38
N GLU A 30 -0.22 -10.72 -7.00
CA GLU A 30 0.65 -11.66 -6.29
C GLU A 30 1.84 -10.98 -5.60
N GLU A 31 2.35 -9.89 -6.18
CA GLU A 31 3.43 -9.11 -5.59
C GLU A 31 2.93 -8.28 -4.40
N LEU A 32 1.71 -7.72 -4.49
CA LEU A 32 1.10 -6.97 -3.39
C LEU A 32 0.76 -7.84 -2.18
N LEU A 33 0.24 -9.05 -2.42
CA LEU A 33 -0.08 -10.02 -1.38
C LEU A 33 1.17 -10.55 -0.64
N ALA A 34 2.34 -10.49 -1.29
CA ALA A 34 3.60 -10.88 -0.70
C ALA A 34 4.25 -9.80 0.18
N LEU A 35 3.73 -8.56 0.16
CA LEU A 35 4.26 -7.46 0.95
C LEU A 35 3.83 -7.55 2.41
N ASP A 36 4.68 -7.09 3.31
CA ASP A 36 4.27 -6.86 4.70
C ASP A 36 3.46 -5.55 4.81
N ASP A 37 2.71 -5.40 5.91
CA ASP A 37 1.81 -4.25 6.11
C ASP A 37 2.53 -2.90 6.01
N GLU A 38 3.78 -2.82 6.47
CA GLU A 38 4.60 -1.61 6.38
C GLU A 38 4.98 -1.29 4.93
N GLU A 39 5.36 -2.29 4.15
CA GLU A 39 5.76 -2.14 2.75
C GLU A 39 4.56 -1.76 1.87
N LEU A 40 3.41 -2.40 2.10
CA LEU A 40 2.15 -2.08 1.41
C LEU A 40 1.77 -0.60 1.63
N LEU A 41 1.89 -0.12 2.86
CA LEU A 41 1.62 1.27 3.22
C LEU A 41 2.62 2.25 2.61
N GLN A 42 3.89 1.88 2.53
CA GLN A 42 4.92 2.69 1.86
C GLN A 42 4.63 2.81 0.36
N LEU A 43 4.35 1.69 -0.31
CA LEU A 43 3.97 1.67 -1.72
C LEU A 43 2.71 2.51 -1.97
N TYR A 44 1.69 2.33 -1.14
CA TYR A 44 0.47 3.13 -1.22
C TYR A 44 0.76 4.64 -1.11
N LYS A 45 1.58 5.05 -0.12
CA LYS A 45 1.99 6.45 0.04
C LYS A 45 2.83 6.95 -1.12
N GLU A 46 3.71 6.13 -1.68
CA GLU A 46 4.51 6.54 -2.84
C GLU A 46 3.67 6.72 -4.09
N ILE A 47 2.66 5.88 -4.31
CA ILE A 47 1.88 5.87 -5.56
C ILE A 47 0.72 6.86 -5.45
N ILE A 48 -0.12 6.73 -4.42
CA ILE A 48 -1.29 7.58 -4.20
C ILE A 48 -0.90 8.91 -3.56
N GLY A 49 0.03 8.90 -2.60
CA GLY A 49 0.48 10.13 -1.94
C GLY A 49 1.22 11.10 -2.88
N LYS A 50 1.88 10.60 -3.94
CA LYS A 50 2.44 11.46 -5.00
C LYS A 50 1.35 12.12 -5.86
N GLN A 51 0.19 11.49 -6.05
CA GLN A 51 -0.92 12.12 -6.81
C GLN A 51 -1.54 13.32 -6.07
N SER A 52 -1.52 13.33 -4.73
CA SER A 52 -2.12 14.42 -3.94
C SER A 52 -1.27 15.70 -3.88
N LEU A 53 0.00 15.67 -4.27
CA LEU A 53 0.91 16.84 -4.26
C LEU A 53 0.94 17.61 -5.60
N VAL A 54 0.17 17.17 -6.59
CA VAL A 54 0.12 17.79 -7.92
C VAL A 54 -1.23 18.48 -8.20
N SER A 55 -2.03 18.75 -7.16
CA SER A 55 -3.27 19.55 -7.24
C SER A 55 -3.13 20.89 -6.56
#